data_AF-A0A7X0XEV5-F1
#
_entry.id   AF-A0A7X0XEV5-F1
#
_cell.length_a   1.000
_cell.length_b   1.000
_cell.length_c   1.000
_cell.angle_alpha   90.00
_cell.angle_beta   90.00
_cell.angle_gamma   90.00
#
_symmetry.space_group_name_H-M   'P 1'
#
loop_
_entity.id
_entity.type
_entity.pdbx_description
1 polymer ?
#
loop_
_entity_poly.entity_id
_entity_poly.type
_entity_poly.pdbx_seq_one_letter_code
_entity_poly.pdbx_strand_id
1 'polypeptide(L)'
;MVTSVLRHVEEHGTSIIAYWRDTYYVKTSEYQRRKQVPGFLEAKEQETLALFLKAHQQIQNGQIDYTIYEAIGEDRFDIQTPFSELVELPQTLCTAILEYLFEKIKSGDLTIPDETLFDYILLLREIETRLRDGLVTGYLKQDGVAEFGSF
;
A
#
# COMPACT_ATOMS: atom_id res chain seq x y z
N MET A 1 5.01 -21.73 -6.71
CA MET A 1 3.59 -21.31 -6.81
C MET A 1 3.46 -19.94 -6.19
N VAL A 2 2.74 -19.01 -6.83
CA VAL A 2 2.58 -17.62 -6.34
C VAL A 2 2.11 -17.56 -4.88
N THR A 3 1.27 -18.51 -4.45
CA THR A 3 0.80 -18.63 -3.06
C THR A 3 1.92 -18.75 -2.02
N SER A 4 3.06 -19.38 -2.35
CA SER A 4 4.18 -19.46 -1.40
C SER A 4 4.88 -18.11 -1.24
N VAL A 5 4.96 -17.31 -2.31
CA VAL A 5 5.51 -15.94 -2.25
C VAL A 5 4.56 -15.04 -1.48
N LEU A 6 3.25 -15.12 -1.73
CA LEU A 6 2.23 -14.37 -0.99
C LEU A 6 2.30 -14.64 0.51
N ARG A 7 2.44 -15.91 0.91
CA ARG A 7 2.57 -16.29 2.33
C ARG A 7 3.86 -15.76 2.94
N HIS A 8 4.98 -15.89 2.24
CA HIS A 8 6.25 -15.36 2.72
C HIS A 8 6.19 -13.84 2.93
N VAL A 9 5.62 -13.11 1.96
CA VAL A 9 5.44 -11.65 2.06
C VAL A 9 4.50 -11.28 3.22
N GLU A 10 3.42 -12.05 3.44
CA GLU A 10 2.52 -11.87 4.58
C GLU A 10 3.23 -12.08 5.93
N GLU A 11 3.98 -13.17 6.08
CA GLU A 11 4.74 -13.53 7.29
C GLU A 11 5.77 -12.45 7.67
N HIS A 12 6.27 -11.71 6.67
CA HIS A 12 7.25 -10.65 6.84
C HIS A 12 6.66 -9.23 6.70
N GLY A 13 5.33 -9.10 6.68
CA GLY A 13 4.62 -7.84 6.47
C GLY A 13 5.10 -6.70 7.37
N THR A 14 5.25 -6.96 8.68
CA THR A 14 5.74 -5.95 9.64
C THR A 14 7.10 -5.36 9.24
N SER A 15 8.03 -6.21 8.79
CA SER A 15 9.37 -5.74 8.39
C SER A 15 9.32 -4.95 7.09
N ILE A 16 8.48 -5.39 6.14
CA ILE A 16 8.29 -4.71 4.85
C ILE A 16 7.65 -3.33 5.05
N ILE A 17 6.61 -3.23 5.88
CA ILE A 17 5.94 -1.95 6.17
C ILE A 17 6.89 -1.00 6.92
N ALA A 18 7.67 -1.50 7.88
CA ALA A 18 8.66 -0.68 8.57
C ALA A 18 9.73 -0.15 7.59
N TYR A 19 10.23 -1.01 6.69
CA TYR A 19 11.16 -0.59 5.64
C TYR A 19 10.55 0.45 4.70
N TRP A 20 9.32 0.23 4.23
CA TRP A 20 8.60 1.19 3.38
C TRP A 20 8.45 2.55 4.08
N ARG A 21 8.05 2.52 5.36
CA ARG A 21 7.87 3.70 6.19
C ARG A 21 9.15 4.52 6.24
N ASP A 22 10.26 3.88 6.62
CA ASP A 22 11.55 4.53 6.84
C ASP A 22 12.24 4.96 5.54
N THR A 23 11.90 4.32 4.42
CA THR A 23 12.55 4.57 3.12
C THR A 23 11.78 5.57 2.26
N TYR A 24 10.45 5.47 2.22
CA TYR A 24 9.59 6.23 1.31
C TYR A 24 8.65 7.17 2.06
N TYR A 25 7.87 6.67 3.01
CA TYR A 25 6.80 7.46 3.63
C TYR A 25 7.31 8.71 4.37
N VAL A 26 8.44 8.59 5.09
CA VAL A 26 9.04 9.74 5.81
C VAL A 26 9.49 10.90 4.90
N LYS A 27 9.55 10.70 3.58
CA LYS A 27 9.89 11.75 2.61
C LYS A 27 8.67 12.53 2.10
N THR A 28 7.46 12.07 2.43
CA THR A 28 6.20 12.67 1.97
C THR A 28 5.87 13.97 2.69
N SER A 29 5.14 14.85 2.02
CA SER A 29 4.61 16.10 2.57
C SER A 29 3.55 15.82 3.64
N GLU A 30 2.75 14.75 3.51
CA GLU A 30 1.88 14.26 4.58
C GLU A 30 2.68 14.04 5.88
N TYR A 31 3.76 13.26 5.81
CA TYR A 31 4.62 13.04 6.97
C TYR A 31 5.25 14.34 7.46
N GLN A 32 5.81 15.17 6.58
CA GLN A 32 6.47 16.41 7.00
C GLN A 32 5.52 17.37 7.76
N ARG A 33 4.25 17.41 7.39
CA ARG A 33 3.21 18.21 8.07
C ARG A 33 2.80 17.62 9.42
N ARG A 34 2.84 16.29 9.57
CA ARG A 34 2.25 15.57 10.70
C ARG A 34 3.26 14.93 11.65
N LYS A 35 4.56 14.96 11.34
CA LYS A 35 5.64 14.35 12.17
C LYS A 35 5.73 14.86 13.61
N GLN A 36 5.14 16.02 13.91
CA GLN A 36 5.08 16.58 15.27
C GLN A 36 3.88 16.07 16.08
N VAL A 37 2.91 15.42 15.43
CA VAL A 37 1.73 14.86 16.09
C VAL A 37 2.13 13.57 16.80
N PRO A 38 2.01 13.49 18.14
CA PRO A 38 2.36 12.28 18.88
C PRO A 38 1.59 11.05 18.38
N GLY A 39 2.29 9.93 18.19
CA GLY A 39 1.69 8.66 17.75
C GLY A 39 1.25 8.59 16.28
N PHE A 40 1.37 9.68 15.50
CA PHE A 40 0.92 9.69 14.10
C PHE A 40 1.60 8.63 13.24
N LEU A 41 2.93 8.53 13.33
CA LEU A 41 3.71 7.60 12.51
C LEU A 41 3.39 6.15 12.86
N GLU A 42 3.20 5.84 14.15
CA GLU A 42 2.81 4.51 14.61
C GLU A 42 1.40 4.14 14.15
N ALA A 43 0.45 5.06 14.27
CA ALA A 43 -0.92 4.86 13.78
C ALA A 43 -0.95 4.61 12.26
N LYS A 44 -0.12 5.35 11.50
CA LYS A 44 0.00 5.16 10.05
C LYS A 44 0.57 3.80 9.69
N GLU A 45 1.61 3.37 10.41
CA GLU A 45 2.22 2.05 10.22
C GLU A 45 1.22 0.93 10.53
N GLN A 46 0.50 1.03 11.64
CA GLN A 46 -0.52 0.06 12.04
C GLN A 46 -1.68 -0.02 11.04
N GLU A 47 -2.18 1.12 10.57
CA GLU A 47 -3.20 1.18 9.51
C GLU A 47 -2.70 0.51 8.23
N THR A 48 -1.49 0.86 7.79
CA THR A 48 -0.91 0.31 6.56
C THR A 48 -0.70 -1.19 6.66
N LEU A 49 -0.19 -1.69 7.80
CA LEU A 49 -0.01 -3.11 8.05
C LEU A 49 -1.35 -3.86 8.08
N ALA A 50 -2.37 -3.30 8.75
CA ALA A 50 -3.69 -3.91 8.79
C ALA A 50 -4.31 -4.04 7.39
N LEU A 51 -4.18 -3.01 6.56
CA LEU A 51 -4.65 -3.03 5.18
C LEU A 51 -3.87 -4.02 4.32
N PHE A 52 -2.56 -4.06 4.47
CA PHE A 52 -1.69 -5.02 3.79
C PHE A 52 -2.09 -6.46 4.11
N LEU A 53 -2.24 -6.82 5.39
CA LEU A 53 -2.61 -8.17 5.81
C LEU A 53 -4.02 -8.53 5.33
N LYS A 54 -4.97 -7.59 5.40
CA LYS A 54 -6.33 -7.79 4.87
C LYS A 54 -6.32 -8.04 3.36
N ALA A 55 -5.53 -7.30 2.60
CA ALA A 55 -5.38 -7.51 1.16
C ALA A 55 -4.80 -8.90 0.85
N HIS A 56 -3.77 -9.32 1.58
CA HIS A 56 -3.19 -10.67 1.44
C HIS A 56 -4.21 -11.78 1.70
N GLN A 57 -4.98 -11.68 2.78
CA GLN A 57 -6.05 -12.63 3.09
C GLN A 57 -7.11 -12.68 1.99
N GLN A 58 -7.51 -11.53 1.47
CA GLN A 58 -8.49 -11.42 0.38
C GLN A 58 -8.01 -12.07 -0.92
N ILE A 59 -6.74 -11.85 -1.29
CA ILE A 59 -6.11 -12.46 -2.47
C ILE A 59 -6.07 -13.98 -2.32
N GLN A 60 -5.67 -14.48 -1.15
CA GLN A 60 -5.61 -15.92 -0.89
C GLN A 60 -6.99 -16.60 -0.96
N ASN A 61 -8.05 -15.87 -0.60
CA ASN A 61 -9.43 -16.36 -0.63
C ASN A 61 -10.15 -16.10 -1.97
N GLY A 62 -9.50 -15.44 -2.93
CA GLY A 62 -10.09 -15.08 -4.23
C GLY A 62 -11.22 -14.04 -4.15
N GLN A 63 -11.28 -13.27 -3.07
CA GLN A 63 -12.31 -12.26 -2.82
C GLN A 63 -11.65 -10.94 -2.45
N ILE A 64 -11.31 -10.13 -3.45
CA ILE A 64 -10.72 -8.81 -3.22
C ILE A 64 -11.83 -7.77 -3.20
N ASP A 65 -12.04 -7.18 -2.01
CA ASP A 65 -13.00 -6.09 -1.83
C ASP A 65 -12.25 -4.77 -1.97
N TYR A 66 -12.39 -4.16 -3.14
CA TYR A 66 -11.73 -2.90 -3.46
C TYR A 66 -12.46 -1.67 -2.92
N THR A 67 -13.69 -1.81 -2.40
CA THR A 67 -14.48 -0.67 -1.91
C THR A 67 -13.88 -0.04 -0.66
N ILE A 68 -13.12 -0.81 0.13
CA ILE A 68 -12.37 -0.27 1.26
C ILE A 68 -11.36 0.81 0.84
N TYR A 69 -10.80 0.71 -0.36
CA TYR A 69 -9.82 1.68 -0.84
C TYR A 69 -10.49 3.00 -1.26
N GLU A 70 -11.76 2.98 -1.65
CA GLU A 70 -12.52 4.22 -1.87
C GLU A 70 -12.70 4.98 -0.55
N ALA A 71 -13.12 4.31 0.52
CA ALA A 71 -13.25 4.95 1.83
C ALA A 71 -11.92 5.57 2.32
N ILE A 72 -10.81 4.86 2.12
CA ILE A 72 -9.48 5.40 2.45
C ILE A 72 -9.15 6.62 1.57
N GLY A 73 -9.54 6.61 0.30
CA GLY A 73 -9.41 7.76 -0.59
C GLY A 73 -10.17 8.99 -0.09
N GLU A 74 -11.40 8.79 0.38
CA GLU A 74 -12.22 9.83 1.03
C GLU A 74 -11.50 10.38 2.28
N ASP A 75 -11.02 9.49 3.16
CA ASP A 75 -10.25 9.89 4.36
C ASP A 75 -8.99 10.69 3.99
N ARG A 76 -8.31 10.32 2.90
CA ARG A 76 -7.11 11.04 2.42
C ARG A 76 -7.43 12.45 1.93
N PHE A 77 -8.60 12.66 1.34
CA PHE A 77 -9.09 13.99 1.01
C PHE A 77 -9.32 14.81 2.28
N ASP A 78 -10.00 14.25 3.27
CA ASP A 78 -10.32 14.91 4.54
C ASP A 78 -9.07 15.36 5.31
N ILE A 79 -8.00 14.55 5.27
CA ILE A 79 -6.72 14.89 5.89
C ILE A 79 -5.79 15.69 4.96
N GLN A 80 -6.27 16.11 3.80
CA GLN A 80 -5.59 16.91 2.79
C GLN A 80 -4.25 16.30 2.35
N THR A 81 -4.19 14.97 2.16
CA THR A 81 -3.04 14.31 1.53
C THR A 81 -2.89 14.85 0.10
N PRO A 82 -1.69 15.25 -0.36
CA PRO A 82 -1.53 15.73 -1.73
C PRO A 82 -1.92 14.63 -2.71
N PHE A 83 -2.66 14.98 -3.77
CA PHE A 83 -3.11 14.00 -4.76
C PHE A 83 -1.95 13.22 -5.40
N SER A 84 -0.81 13.87 -5.65
CA SER A 84 0.39 13.19 -6.14
C SER A 84 0.87 12.09 -5.18
N GLU A 85 0.86 12.35 -3.87
CA GLU A 85 1.26 11.36 -2.85
C GLU A 85 0.24 10.23 -2.75
N LEU A 86 -1.05 10.51 -2.88
CA LEU A 86 -2.09 9.46 -2.96
C LEU A 86 -1.80 8.46 -4.08
N VAL A 87 -1.35 8.95 -5.24
CA VAL A 87 -1.03 8.14 -6.41
C VAL A 87 0.30 7.39 -6.26
N GLU A 88 1.29 7.99 -5.60
CA GLU A 88 2.64 7.43 -5.43
C GLU A 88 2.75 6.41 -4.29
N LEU A 89 1.98 6.56 -3.21
CA LEU A 89 2.07 5.68 -2.03
C LEU A 89 1.86 4.19 -2.37
N PRO A 90 0.86 3.79 -3.19
CA PRO A 90 0.70 2.40 -3.64
C PRO A 90 1.94 1.85 -4.35
N GLN A 91 2.53 2.67 -5.22
CA GLN A 91 3.72 2.31 -6.00
C GLN A 91 4.92 2.08 -5.10
N THR A 92 5.18 3.00 -4.18
CA THR A 92 6.31 2.86 -3.24
C THR A 92 6.16 1.67 -2.31
N LEU A 93 4.94 1.33 -1.89
CA LEU A 93 4.67 0.12 -1.11
C LEU A 93 4.95 -1.15 -1.91
N CYS A 94 4.50 -1.22 -3.17
CA CYS A 94 4.79 -2.35 -4.04
C CYS A 94 6.29 -2.47 -4.35
N THR A 95 6.98 -1.34 -4.54
CA THR A 95 8.44 -1.32 -4.68
C THR A 95 9.13 -1.87 -3.43
N ALA A 96 8.72 -1.46 -2.23
CA ALA A 96 9.29 -1.97 -0.98
C ALA A 96 9.14 -3.49 -0.81
N ILE A 97 7.99 -4.05 -1.21
CA ILE A 97 7.76 -5.50 -1.24
C ILE A 97 8.75 -6.20 -2.18
N LEU A 98 8.96 -5.66 -3.39
CA LEU A 98 9.88 -6.23 -4.36
C LEU A 98 11.34 -6.12 -3.90
N GLU A 99 11.75 -4.97 -3.37
CA GLU A 99 13.10 -4.78 -2.83
C GLU A 99 13.39 -5.78 -1.72
N TYR A 100 12.45 -6.00 -0.80
CA TYR A 100 12.56 -7.04 0.22
C TYR A 100 12.77 -8.43 -0.39
N LEU A 101 11.94 -8.82 -1.35
CA LEU A 101 12.06 -10.13 -2.01
C LEU A 101 13.42 -10.30 -2.71
N PHE A 102 13.87 -9.28 -3.46
CA PHE A 102 15.15 -9.32 -4.14
C PHE A 102 16.33 -9.37 -3.17
N GLU A 103 16.25 -8.68 -2.04
CA GLU A 103 17.26 -8.78 -0.99
C GLU A 103 17.36 -10.20 -0.42
N LYS A 104 16.21 -10.83 -0.12
CA LYS A 104 16.15 -12.21 0.38
C LYS A 104 16.62 -13.25 -0.63
N ILE A 105 16.32 -13.04 -1.91
CA ILE A 105 16.84 -13.89 -2.99
C ILE A 105 18.36 -13.73 -3.12
N LYS A 106 18.85 -12.47 -3.12
CA LYS A 106 20.28 -12.18 -3.30
C LYS A 106 21.15 -12.68 -2.14
N SER A 107 20.61 -12.66 -0.92
CA SER A 107 21.29 -13.18 0.28
C SER A 107 21.25 -14.71 0.39
N GLY A 108 20.40 -15.38 -0.39
CA GLY A 108 20.20 -16.83 -0.31
C GLY A 108 19.20 -17.27 0.78
N ASP A 109 18.60 -16.32 1.51
CA ASP A 109 17.58 -16.58 2.53
C ASP A 109 16.26 -17.11 1.92
N LEU A 110 16.02 -16.83 0.63
CA LEU A 110 14.80 -17.19 -0.07
C LEU A 110 15.12 -17.74 -1.47
N THR A 111 14.62 -18.94 -1.76
CA THR A 111 14.72 -19.54 -3.10
C THR A 111 13.34 -19.55 -3.75
N ILE A 112 13.17 -18.79 -4.83
CA ILE A 112 11.93 -18.74 -5.62
C ILE A 112 12.31 -19.02 -7.09
N PRO A 113 11.59 -19.92 -7.79
CA PRO A 113 11.76 -20.07 -9.24
C PRO A 113 11.42 -18.78 -9.99
N ASP A 114 12.21 -18.42 -11.01
CA ASP A 114 12.03 -17.18 -11.78
C ASP A 114 10.60 -16.98 -12.29
N GLU A 115 9.97 -18.04 -12.81
CA GLU A 115 8.57 -18.01 -13.28
C GLU A 115 7.59 -17.65 -12.16
N THR A 116 7.79 -18.21 -10.96
CA THR A 116 6.95 -17.89 -9.79
C THR A 116 7.17 -16.45 -9.32
N LEU A 117 8.40 -15.94 -9.38
CA LEU A 117 8.69 -14.54 -9.07
C LEU A 117 8.05 -13.60 -10.08
N PHE A 118 8.12 -13.94 -11.37
CA PHE A 118 7.50 -13.17 -12.45
C PHE A 118 5.97 -13.10 -12.29
N ASP A 119 5.32 -14.24 -12.05
CA ASP A 119 3.88 -14.29 -11.82
C ASP A 119 3.47 -13.45 -10.59
N TYR A 120 4.28 -13.48 -9.53
CA TYR A 120 4.04 -12.65 -8.35
C TYR A 120 4.19 -11.15 -8.65
N ILE A 121 5.18 -10.75 -9.45
CA ILE A 121 5.35 -9.36 -9.88
C ILE A 121 4.13 -8.88 -10.66
N LEU A 122 3.61 -9.70 -11.58
CA LEU A 122 2.40 -9.36 -12.35
C LEU A 122 1.18 -9.18 -11.44
N LEU A 123 0.98 -10.09 -10.49
CA LEU A 123 -0.07 -9.99 -9.49
C LEU A 123 0.07 -8.69 -8.68
N LEU A 124 1.28 -8.34 -8.25
CA LEU A 124 1.53 -7.13 -7.48
C LEU A 124 1.18 -5.86 -8.27
N ARG A 125 1.45 -5.83 -9.59
CA ARG A 125 1.07 -4.70 -10.46
C ARG A 125 -0.43 -4.58 -10.67
N GLU A 126 -1.13 -5.71 -10.72
CA GLU A 126 -2.59 -5.71 -10.75
C GLU A 126 -3.15 -5.10 -9.46
N ILE A 127 -2.65 -5.54 -8.30
CA ILE A 127 -3.05 -5.03 -6.98
C ILE A 127 -2.76 -3.53 -6.87
N GLU A 128 -1.55 -3.09 -7.26
CA GLU A 128 -1.14 -1.69 -7.26
C GLU A 128 -2.14 -0.82 -8.05
N THR A 129 -2.48 -1.26 -9.25
CA THR A 129 -3.42 -0.55 -10.13
C THR A 129 -4.79 -0.42 -9.47
N ARG A 130 -5.32 -1.52 -8.96
CA ARG A 130 -6.65 -1.54 -8.33
C ARG A 130 -6.71 -0.71 -7.06
N LEU A 131 -5.66 -0.78 -6.23
CA LEU A 131 -5.56 -0.02 -4.99
C LEU A 131 -5.50 1.48 -5.31
N ARG A 132 -4.67 1.88 -6.27
CA ARG A 132 -4.61 3.27 -6.74
C ARG A 132 -5.97 3.74 -7.27
N ASP A 133 -6.62 2.95 -8.13
CA ASP A 133 -7.89 3.34 -8.74
C ASP A 133 -9.00 3.53 -7.69
N GLY A 134 -9.05 2.67 -6.67
CA GLY A 134 -9.96 2.82 -5.53
C GLY A 134 -9.68 4.09 -4.73
N LEU A 135 -8.41 4.33 -4.36
CA LEU A 135 -8.00 5.55 -3.65
C LEU A 135 -8.36 6.83 -4.42
N VAL A 136 -8.05 6.87 -5.71
CA VAL A 136 -8.34 8.02 -6.59
C VAL A 136 -9.85 8.24 -6.70
N THR A 137 -10.63 7.17 -6.87
CA THR A 137 -12.09 7.25 -6.96
C THR A 137 -12.69 7.87 -5.70
N GLY A 138 -12.30 7.38 -4.52
CA GLY A 138 -12.74 7.93 -3.25
C GLY A 138 -12.34 9.38 -3.04
N TYR A 139 -11.08 9.71 -3.34
CA TYR A 139 -10.56 11.07 -3.20
C TYR A 139 -11.30 12.08 -4.08
N LEU A 140 -11.52 11.75 -5.36
CA LEU A 140 -12.19 12.64 -6.32
C LEU A 140 -13.70 12.76 -6.08
N LYS A 141 -14.33 11.75 -5.46
CA LYS A 141 -15.74 11.82 -5.08
C LYS A 141 -15.99 12.96 -4.09
N GLN A 142 -15.06 13.21 -3.16
CA GLN A 142 -15.16 14.32 -2.21
C GLN A 142 -14.87 15.67 -2.88
N ASP A 143 -13.93 15.72 -3.82
CA ASP A 143 -13.61 16.93 -4.60
C ASP A 143 -14.82 17.42 -5.40
N GLY A 144 -15.49 16.49 -6.10
CA GLY A 144 -16.73 16.80 -6.82
C GLY A 144 -17.88 17.24 -5.90
N VAL A 145 -17.96 16.74 -4.65
CA VAL A 145 -18.97 17.19 -3.68
C VAL A 145 -18.63 18.58 -3.11
N ALA A 146 -17.34 18.90 -2.94
CA ALA A 146 -16.88 20.20 -2.48
C ALA A 146 -17.23 21.33 -3.48
N GLU A 147 -17.26 21.05 -4.79
CA GLU A 147 -17.68 22.02 -5.82
C GLU A 147 -19.20 22.31 -5.83
N PHE A 148 -20.04 21.39 -5.33
CA PHE A 148 -21.50 21.58 -5.27
C PHE A 148 -22.03 21.96 -3.87
N GLY A 149 -21.19 21.95 -2.85
CA GLY A 149 -21.54 22.25 -1.45
C GLY A 149 -21.48 23.73 -1.05
N SER A 150 -21.15 24.63 -1.98
CA SER A 150 -21.08 26.08 -1.73
C SER A 150 -22.17 26.86 -2.49
N PHE A 151 -23.42 26.79 -2.02
CA PHE A 151 -24.50 27.73 -2.37
C PHE A 151 -25.42 27.97 -1.19
#